data_AF-A0A660Y0N7-F1
#
_entry.id   AF-A0A660Y0N7-F1
#
_cell.length_a   1.000
_cell.length_b   1.000
_cell.length_c   1.000
_cell.angle_alpha   90.00
_cell.angle_beta   90.00
_cell.angle_gamma   90.00
#
_symmetry.space_group_name_H-M   'P 1'
#
loop_
_entity.id
_entity.type
_entity.pdbx_description
1 polymer ?
#
loop_
_entity_poly.entity_id
_entity_poly.type
_entity_poly.pdbx_seq_one_letter_code
_entity_poly.pdbx_strand_id
1 'polypeptide(L)'
;DQEGLLYIDPEFGSYKHVSEIDVPDGEIVSFSCPHCGVSLKNETETCRTCSAPVFTLILPNEGEVSGCLRKGCFDHTLKIESFEALQLRIDDEFIKVIM
;
A
#
# COMPACT_ATOMS: atom_id res chain seq x y z
N ASP A 1 21.61 -0.43 -10.44
CA ASP A 1 20.35 -0.28 -9.71
C ASP A 1 20.58 0.52 -8.44
N GLN A 2 19.62 1.38 -8.09
CA GLN A 2 19.64 2.17 -6.85
C GLN A 2 18.60 1.58 -5.90
N GLU A 3 18.91 1.55 -4.60
CA GLU A 3 18.03 1.05 -3.55
C GLU A 3 17.90 2.11 -2.45
N GLY A 4 16.72 2.18 -1.84
CA GLY A 4 16.42 3.11 -0.76
C GLY A 4 15.05 2.84 -0.16
N LEU A 5 14.78 3.45 0.99
CA LEU A 5 13.50 3.31 1.67
C LEU A 5 12.43 4.21 1.03
N LEU A 6 11.21 3.68 0.96
CA LEU A 6 10.00 4.40 0.61
C LEU A 6 9.13 4.55 1.86
N TYR A 7 8.87 5.79 2.25
CA TYR A 7 7.99 6.14 3.35
C TYR A 7 6.64 6.55 2.77
N ILE A 8 5.63 5.70 2.94
CA ILE A 8 4.25 5.90 2.44
C ILE A 8 3.44 6.66 3.49
N ASP A 9 2.56 7.56 3.06
CA ASP A 9 1.59 8.21 3.93
C ASP A 9 0.62 7.18 4.54
N PRO A 10 0.44 7.14 5.87
CA PRO A 10 -0.47 6.18 6.51
C PRO A 10 -1.96 6.45 6.23
N GLU A 11 -2.31 7.61 5.66
CA GLU A 11 -3.68 7.92 5.26
C GLU A 11 -4.04 7.21 3.94
N PHE A 12 -5.00 6.27 3.98
CA PHE A 12 -5.47 5.60 2.78
C PHE A 12 -6.11 6.61 1.81
N GLY A 13 -5.70 6.57 0.54
CA GLY A 13 -6.08 7.55 -0.48
C GLY A 13 -5.15 8.75 -0.60
N SER A 14 -4.19 8.93 0.33
CA SER A 14 -3.07 9.85 0.13
C SER A 14 -2.03 9.23 -0.80
N TYR A 15 -1.54 10.02 -1.75
CA TYR A 15 -0.47 9.63 -2.68
C TYR A 15 0.87 10.24 -2.32
N LYS A 16 0.94 10.92 -1.17
CA LYS A 16 2.18 11.50 -0.67
C LYS A 16 3.11 10.38 -0.20
N HIS A 17 4.39 10.57 -0.46
CA HIS A 17 5.44 9.67 0.00
C HIS A 17 6.76 10.43 0.01
N VAL A 18 7.73 9.89 0.74
CA VAL A 18 9.12 10.31 0.68
C VAL A 18 9.94 9.11 0.22
N SER A 19 10.79 9.32 -0.78
CA SER A 19 11.69 8.29 -1.32
C SER A 19 13.14 8.74 -1.13
N GLU A 20 14.00 7.83 -0.70
CA GLU A 20 15.45 8.09 -0.57
C GLU A 20 16.16 8.12 -1.92
N ILE A 21 15.53 7.58 -2.96
CA ILE A 21 16.02 7.58 -4.34
C ILE A 21 15.04 8.29 -5.26
N ASP A 22 15.58 8.95 -6.29
CA ASP A 22 14.75 9.46 -7.37
C ASP A 22 14.50 8.36 -8.40
N VAL A 23 13.23 8.14 -8.71
CA VAL A 23 12.76 7.13 -9.67
C VAL A 23 12.15 7.90 -10.85
N PRO A 24 12.54 7.65 -12.10
CA PRO A 24 11.90 8.33 -13.24
C PRO A 24 10.40 7.97 -13.36
N ASP A 25 9.60 8.89 -13.88
CA ASP A 25 8.16 8.65 -14.11
C ASP A 25 7.95 7.51 -15.11
N GLY A 26 6.98 6.63 -14.83
CA GLY A 26 6.66 5.47 -15.67
C GLY A 26 7.54 4.24 -15.45
N GLU A 27 8.64 4.36 -14.69
CA GLU A 27 9.49 3.22 -14.34
C GLU A 27 8.78 2.22 -13.42
N ILE A 28 9.14 0.95 -13.57
CA ILE A 28 8.65 -0.14 -12.72
C ILE A 28 9.69 -0.42 -11.64
N VAL A 29 9.30 -0.26 -10.38
CA VAL A 29 10.16 -0.54 -9.23
C VAL A 29 9.91 -1.94 -8.69
N SER A 30 10.84 -2.40 -7.86
CA SER A 30 10.68 -3.59 -7.02
C SER A 30 10.61 -3.17 -5.56
N PHE A 31 9.63 -3.69 -4.82
CA PHE A 31 9.55 -3.48 -3.38
C PHE A 31 9.90 -4.75 -2.62
N SER A 32 10.62 -4.55 -1.52
CA SER A 32 11.04 -5.59 -0.58
C SER A 32 10.71 -5.13 0.83
N CYS A 33 10.35 -6.06 1.72
CA CYS A 33 10.16 -5.73 3.13
C CYS A 33 11.49 -5.24 3.74
N PRO A 34 11.55 -4.04 4.36
CA PRO A 34 12.79 -3.51 4.91
C PRO A 34 13.30 -4.31 6.13
N HIS A 35 12.47 -5.17 6.72
CA HIS A 35 12.83 -5.96 7.88
C HIS A 35 13.40 -7.34 7.54
N CYS A 36 12.89 -8.00 6.49
CA CYS A 36 13.27 -9.37 6.14
C CYS A 36 13.71 -9.56 4.68
N GLY A 37 13.62 -8.53 3.84
CA GLY A 37 14.06 -8.56 2.44
C GLY A 37 13.16 -9.35 1.49
N VAL A 38 12.06 -9.94 1.96
CA VAL A 38 11.13 -10.67 1.07
C VAL A 38 10.54 -9.71 0.03
N SER A 39 10.47 -10.16 -1.22
CA SER A 39 9.78 -9.43 -2.29
C SER A 39 8.30 -9.24 -1.94
N LEU A 40 7.81 -8.03 -2.16
CA LEU A 40 6.40 -7.68 -2.00
C LEU A 40 5.62 -7.78 -3.31
N LYS A 41 6.27 -8.12 -4.42
CA LYS A 41 5.61 -8.28 -5.72
C LYS A 41 4.55 -9.38 -5.64
N ASN A 42 3.36 -9.08 -6.12
CA ASN A 42 2.31 -10.07 -6.30
C ASN A 42 2.59 -10.87 -7.58
N GLU A 43 2.61 -12.20 -7.49
CA GLU A 43 2.92 -13.08 -8.62
C GLU A 43 1.71 -13.45 -9.48
N THR A 44 0.49 -13.18 -9.01
CA THR A 44 -0.75 -13.59 -9.70
C THR A 44 -1.53 -12.42 -10.27
N GLU A 45 -1.39 -11.22 -9.70
CA GLU A 45 -2.17 -10.04 -10.10
C GLU A 45 -1.35 -9.01 -10.88
N THR A 46 -2.05 -8.24 -11.71
CA THR A 46 -1.50 -7.09 -12.43
C THR A 46 -2.45 -5.90 -12.27
N CYS A 47 -1.92 -4.68 -12.44
CA CYS A 47 -2.65 -3.45 -12.26
C CYS A 47 -3.81 -3.37 -13.27
N ARG A 48 -5.02 -3.08 -12.77
CA ARG A 48 -6.23 -3.01 -13.61
C ARG A 48 -6.25 -1.81 -14.55
N THR A 49 -5.49 -0.77 -14.19
CA THR A 49 -5.42 0.49 -14.94
C THR A 49 -4.35 0.48 -16.03
N CYS A 50 -3.18 -0.13 -15.78
CA CYS A 50 -2.03 -0.03 -16.69
C CYS A 50 -1.28 -1.33 -16.99
N SER A 51 -1.78 -2.47 -16.48
CA SER A 51 -1.24 -3.82 -16.66
C SER A 51 0.20 -4.05 -16.15
N ALA A 52 0.76 -3.09 -15.40
CA ALA A 52 2.05 -3.26 -14.73
C ALA A 52 1.94 -4.21 -13.52
N PRO A 53 3.06 -4.77 -13.03
CA PRO A 53 3.09 -5.53 -11.78
C PRO A 53 2.54 -4.73 -10.59
N VAL A 54 2.02 -5.43 -9.60
CA VAL A 54 1.55 -4.84 -8.34
C VAL A 54 2.32 -5.44 -7.16
N PHE A 55 2.38 -4.71 -6.06
CA PHE A 55 2.83 -5.24 -4.77
C PHE A 55 1.62 -5.58 -3.89
N THR A 56 1.83 -6.45 -2.89
CA THR A 56 0.87 -6.74 -1.83
C THR A 56 1.57 -6.69 -0.46
N LEU A 57 0.97 -5.94 0.45
CA LEU A 57 1.34 -5.86 1.87
C LEU A 57 0.19 -6.46 2.69
N ILE A 58 0.48 -7.52 3.44
CA ILE A 58 -0.48 -8.12 4.37
C ILE A 58 -0.47 -7.29 5.66
N LEU A 59 -1.64 -6.76 6.04
CA LEU A 59 -1.81 -5.97 7.24
C LEU A 59 -2.05 -6.87 8.47
N PRO A 60 -1.61 -6.44 9.67
CA PRO A 60 -2.05 -7.06 10.90
C PRO A 60 -3.58 -6.98 11.04
N ASN A 61 -4.22 -8.08 11.45
CA ASN A 61 -5.68 -8.22 11.63
C ASN A 61 -6.49 -8.35 10.32
N GLU A 62 -6.13 -9.28 9.44
CA GLU A 62 -6.99 -9.73 8.32
C GLU A 62 -7.34 -8.62 7.30
N GLY A 63 -6.30 -8.05 6.68
CA GLY A 63 -6.44 -7.16 5.54
C GLY A 63 -5.19 -7.15 4.67
N GLU A 64 -5.31 -6.59 3.48
CA GLU A 64 -4.18 -6.39 2.57
C GLU A 64 -4.28 -5.07 1.82
N VAL A 65 -3.12 -4.45 1.60
CA VAL A 65 -2.96 -3.30 0.71
C VAL A 65 -2.23 -3.77 -0.52
N SER A 66 -2.78 -3.52 -1.69
CA SER A 66 -2.10 -3.72 -2.96
C SER A 66 -2.00 -2.42 -3.75
N GLY A 67 -0.96 -2.30 -4.56
CA GLY A 67 -0.71 -1.09 -5.34
C GLY A 67 0.19 -1.33 -6.54
N CYS A 68 0.06 -0.47 -7.55
CA CYS A 68 0.88 -0.55 -8.75
C CYS A 68 2.36 -0.26 -8.47
N LEU A 69 3.26 -1.05 -9.05
CA LEU A 69 4.71 -0.83 -8.98
C LEU A 69 5.23 0.17 -10.03
N ARG A 70 4.35 0.75 -10.85
CA ARG A 70 4.72 1.79 -11.82
C ARG A 70 4.64 3.18 -11.18
N LYS A 71 5.75 3.94 -11.19
CA LYS A 71 5.71 5.34 -10.74
C LYS A 71 4.74 6.16 -11.60
N GLY A 72 3.83 6.87 -10.95
CA GLY A 72 2.80 7.68 -11.61
C GLY A 72 1.48 6.95 -11.87
N CYS A 73 1.37 5.66 -11.50
CA CYS A 73 0.09 4.97 -11.44
C CYS A 73 -0.49 5.02 -10.02
N PHE A 74 -1.75 5.41 -9.91
CA PHE A 74 -2.43 5.65 -8.63
C PHE A 74 -3.44 4.54 -8.26
N ASP A 75 -3.40 3.43 -8.98
CA ASP A 75 -4.22 2.24 -8.74
C ASP A 75 -3.71 1.51 -7.48
N HIS A 76 -4.49 1.58 -6.41
CA HIS A 76 -4.27 0.84 -5.17
C HIS A 76 -5.60 0.36 -4.60
N THR A 77 -5.56 -0.73 -3.83
CA THR A 77 -6.74 -1.33 -3.19
C THR A 77 -6.41 -1.64 -1.75
N LEU A 78 -7.32 -1.30 -0.84
CA LEU A 78 -7.36 -1.83 0.52
C LEU A 78 -8.48 -2.87 0.56
N LYS A 79 -8.13 -4.12 0.85
CA LYS A 79 -9.08 -5.18 1.11
C LYS A 79 -9.06 -5.49 2.60
N ILE A 80 -10.24 -5.50 3.20
CA ILE A 80 -10.45 -5.87 4.59
C ILE A 80 -11.26 -7.16 4.58
N GLU A 81 -10.78 -8.19 5.28
CA GLU A 81 -11.32 -9.54 5.14
C GLU A 81 -12.46 -9.85 6.11
N SER A 82 -12.60 -9.09 7.19
CA SER A 82 -13.65 -9.32 8.19
C SER A 82 -14.19 -8.02 8.81
N PHE A 83 -15.41 -8.10 9.35
CA PHE A 83 -16.04 -6.96 10.03
C PHE A 83 -15.34 -6.66 11.36
N GLU A 84 -14.80 -7.69 11.98
CA GLU A 84 -13.97 -7.64 13.18
C GLU A 84 -12.69 -6.83 12.95
N ALA A 85 -12.06 -6.98 11.77
CA ALA A 85 -10.91 -6.17 11.35
C ALA A 85 -11.26 -4.68 11.14
N LEU A 86 -12.47 -4.38 10.64
CA LEU A 86 -13.02 -3.02 10.51
C LEU A 86 -13.31 -2.36 11.87
N GLN A 87 -13.48 -3.15 12.93
CA GLN A 87 -13.88 -2.66 14.25
C GLN A 87 -12.73 -2.01 15.04
N LEU A 88 -11.52 -2.00 14.49
CA LEU A 88 -10.39 -1.27 15.03
C LEU A 88 -10.59 0.25 14.85
N ARG A 89 -11.04 0.90 15.94
CA ARG A 89 -11.12 2.37 16.15
C ARG A 89 -12.39 3.10 15.69
N ILE A 90 -13.56 2.53 15.95
CA ILE A 90 -14.63 3.42 16.43
C ILE A 90 -14.46 3.48 17.95
N ASP A 91 -13.44 4.22 18.40
CA ASP A 91 -13.35 4.55 19.83
C ASP A 91 -14.63 5.31 20.21
N ASP A 92 -15.18 5.01 21.39
CA ASP A 92 -16.38 5.64 21.95
C ASP A 92 -16.33 7.19 22.01
N GLU A 93 -15.18 7.82 21.73
CA GLU A 93 -15.06 9.26 21.51
C GLU A 93 -15.70 9.74 20.19
N PHE A 94 -15.64 8.97 19.11
CA PHE A 94 -16.22 9.37 17.82
C PHE A 94 -17.76 9.37 17.82
N ILE A 95 -18.38 8.46 18.59
CA ILE A 95 -19.85 8.38 18.71
C ILE A 95 -20.40 9.55 19.52
N LYS A 96 -19.64 10.09 20.48
CA LYS A 96 -20.08 11.24 21.31
C LYS A 96 -20.20 12.56 20.55
N VAL A 97 -19.72 12.66 19.31
CA VAL A 97 -19.80 13.89 18.51
C VAL A 97 -21.08 13.96 17.66
N ILE A 98 -21.82 12.84 17.52
CA ILE A 98 -23.01 12.74 16.64
C ILE A 98 -24.31 12.51 17.43
N MET A 99 -24.31 12.74 18.76
CA MET A 99 -25.53 12.80 19.58
C MET A 99 -25.75 14.17 20.17
#